data_AF-A0A924YTG9-F1
#
_entry.id   AF-A0A924YTG9-F1
#
_cell.length_a   1.000
_cell.length_b   1.000
_cell.length_c   1.000
_cell.angle_alpha   90.00
_cell.angle_beta   90.00
_cell.angle_gamma   90.00
#
_symmetry.space_group_name_H-M   'P 1'
#
loop_
_entity.id
_entity.type
_entity.pdbx_description
1 polymer ?
#
loop_
_entity_poly.entity_id
_entity_poly.type
_entity_poly.pdbx_seq_one_letter_code
_entity_poly.pdbx_strand_id
1 'polypeptide(L)'
;MITSIEQLADSLRQAGLLSDLDFESACSELSASGEPVTAERLLDRLAERGRLSSYQRQRAGEGRFEDLVLGNYTLVSCIGAGGMGEVFKAVHRRMKRQVAIKVLLLNKVSNRGRIDLFQREIETMAQLSHPNIVAAYDADECDRGAYLVMEFVGGSDLSTLVKKQRPLTLRKAVDYITQAARGLHYAHSQGVVHGDVKPANMLLSQDGTVKITDLGLSRLLSNELPLDLSESRLENPNPNAIAGTVSFMPPEQAFRPHEVDHRADIYSLGCSLYFLLTGRLLFKEVNMLAHLLAHRDRPRPLLQTARSDAPPELEAIYQRMVAPLPANRFASMAEVVEALDACEFPDTLDLVGGSTALDNASNDSEFDIGPTTCFSASSLALAGVSVLLVEHSRLQTRVISGQMAELGIATIRTAASGQEAWEAMQSQCPDVVVSSMHLPDMTGAELVRRMRSHDYVRNAACV
;
A
#
# COMPACT_ATOMS: atom_id res chain seq x y z
N MET A 1 -33.71 -5.00 14.81
CA MET A 1 -33.75 -6.48 14.83
C MET A 1 -34.94 -6.92 14.01
N ILE A 2 -34.71 -7.78 13.02
CA ILE A 2 -35.75 -8.33 12.14
C ILE A 2 -36.69 -9.15 13.03
N THR A 3 -37.98 -8.80 13.02
CA THR A 3 -38.96 -9.40 13.94
C THR A 3 -39.87 -10.44 13.28
N SER A 4 -39.88 -10.56 11.94
CA SER A 4 -40.58 -11.66 11.24
C SER A 4 -39.89 -12.11 9.94
N ILE A 5 -40.21 -13.34 9.49
CA ILE A 5 -39.73 -13.93 8.22
C ILE A 5 -40.25 -13.15 7.03
N GLU A 6 -41.48 -12.62 7.12
CA GLU A 6 -42.10 -11.82 6.07
C GLU A 6 -41.35 -10.49 5.90
N GLN A 7 -41.01 -9.81 7.00
CA GLN A 7 -40.19 -8.60 6.95
C GLN A 7 -38.80 -8.83 6.36
N LEU A 8 -38.17 -9.96 6.68
CA LEU A 8 -36.91 -10.37 6.07
C LEU A 8 -37.07 -10.56 4.56
N ALA A 9 -38.09 -11.33 4.15
CA ALA A 9 -38.34 -11.63 2.75
C ALA A 9 -38.60 -10.35 1.94
N ASP A 10 -39.42 -9.44 2.47
CA ASP A 10 -39.71 -8.16 1.84
C ASP A 10 -38.48 -7.27 1.71
N SER A 11 -37.64 -7.22 2.76
CA SER A 11 -36.38 -6.47 2.71
C SER A 11 -35.42 -7.03 1.65
N LEU A 12 -35.29 -8.36 1.56
CA LEU A 12 -34.47 -9.00 0.54
C LEU A 12 -35.04 -8.82 -0.88
N ARG A 13 -36.37 -8.85 -1.05
CA ARG A 13 -37.03 -8.54 -2.34
C ARG A 13 -36.77 -7.10 -2.76
N GLN A 14 -36.91 -6.14 -1.83
CA GLN A 14 -36.64 -4.73 -2.09
C GLN A 14 -35.18 -4.50 -2.49
N ALA A 15 -34.25 -5.23 -1.86
CA ALA A 15 -32.83 -5.24 -2.24
C ALA A 15 -32.55 -5.95 -3.58
N GLY A 16 -33.54 -6.64 -4.15
CA GLY A 16 -33.41 -7.43 -5.38
C GLY A 16 -32.59 -8.71 -5.21
N LEU A 17 -32.49 -9.22 -3.97
CA LEU A 17 -31.72 -10.39 -3.58
C LEU A 17 -32.55 -11.67 -3.48
N LEU A 18 -33.88 -11.56 -3.50
CA LEU A 18 -34.77 -12.68 -3.33
C LEU A 18 -35.91 -12.62 -4.36
N SER A 19 -36.12 -13.74 -5.05
CA SER A 19 -37.32 -13.97 -5.87
C SER A 19 -38.35 -14.78 -5.08
N ASP A 20 -39.62 -14.69 -5.47
CA ASP A 20 -40.68 -15.48 -4.82
C ASP A 20 -40.43 -16.99 -4.95
N LEU A 21 -39.90 -17.42 -6.09
CA LEU A 21 -39.54 -18.81 -6.34
C LEU A 21 -38.39 -19.28 -5.42
N ASP A 22 -37.38 -18.46 -5.20
CA ASP A 22 -36.28 -18.78 -4.29
C ASP A 22 -36.76 -18.84 -2.83
N PHE A 23 -37.67 -17.94 -2.45
CA PHE A 23 -38.27 -17.90 -1.11
C PHE A 23 -39.11 -19.14 -0.83
N GLU A 24 -40.09 -19.45 -1.71
CA GLU A 24 -40.97 -20.62 -1.57
C GLU A 24 -40.15 -21.91 -1.54
N SER A 25 -39.17 -22.03 -2.44
CA SER A 25 -38.29 -23.18 -2.50
C SER A 25 -37.48 -23.35 -1.21
N ALA A 26 -36.97 -22.27 -0.62
CA ALA A 26 -36.18 -22.34 0.62
C ALA A 26 -37.06 -22.72 1.83
N CYS A 27 -38.25 -22.14 1.94
CA CYS A 27 -39.22 -22.47 3.00
C CYS A 27 -39.70 -23.92 2.91
N SER A 28 -39.97 -24.41 1.69
CA SER A 28 -40.39 -25.79 1.47
C SER A 28 -39.32 -26.80 1.90
N GLU A 29 -38.04 -26.52 1.63
CA GLU A 29 -36.96 -27.42 2.03
C GLU A 29 -36.71 -27.44 3.54
N LEU A 30 -36.72 -26.28 4.19
CA LEU A 30 -36.59 -26.20 5.64
C LEU A 30 -37.71 -27.00 6.34
N SER A 31 -38.93 -26.88 5.82
CA SER A 31 -40.08 -27.66 6.30
C SER A 31 -39.89 -29.16 6.05
N ALA A 32 -39.36 -29.55 4.88
CA ALA A 32 -39.12 -30.95 4.54
C ALA A 32 -37.97 -31.59 5.34
N SER A 33 -36.97 -30.83 5.75
CA SER A 33 -35.88 -31.31 6.62
C SER A 33 -36.25 -31.34 8.11
N GLY A 34 -37.47 -30.94 8.46
CA GLY A 34 -37.94 -30.85 9.85
C GLY A 34 -37.28 -29.72 10.64
N GLU A 35 -36.63 -28.78 9.95
CA GLU A 35 -36.01 -27.62 10.57
C GLU A 35 -37.05 -26.52 10.81
N PRO A 36 -36.95 -25.76 11.92
CA PRO A 36 -37.82 -24.62 12.13
C PRO A 36 -37.53 -23.55 11.07
N VAL A 37 -38.57 -23.11 10.37
CA VAL A 37 -38.48 -21.98 9.43
C VAL A 37 -38.33 -20.71 10.29
N THR A 38 -37.09 -20.23 10.43
CA THR A 38 -36.76 -18.98 11.10
C THR A 38 -36.02 -18.05 10.14
N ALA A 39 -35.94 -16.76 10.47
CA ALA A 39 -35.20 -15.79 9.65
C ALA A 39 -33.73 -16.20 9.44
N GLU A 40 -33.06 -16.66 10.50
CA GLU A 40 -31.67 -17.09 10.45
C GLU A 40 -31.49 -18.34 9.56
N ARG A 41 -32.35 -19.36 9.71
CA ARG A 41 -32.28 -20.58 8.89
C ARG A 41 -32.61 -20.31 7.42
N LEU A 42 -33.52 -19.37 7.15
CA LEU A 42 -33.79 -18.93 5.78
C LEU A 42 -32.57 -18.27 5.15
N LEU A 43 -31.89 -17.38 5.88
CA LEU A 43 -30.66 -16.74 5.41
C LEU A 43 -29.55 -17.76 5.15
N ASP A 44 -29.36 -18.73 6.05
CA ASP A 44 -28.39 -19.81 5.87
C ASP A 44 -28.70 -20.65 4.63
N ARG A 45 -29.97 -21.07 4.46
CA ARG A 45 -30.37 -21.88 3.30
C ARG A 45 -30.22 -21.14 1.98
N LEU A 46 -30.51 -19.84 1.96
CA LEU A 46 -30.28 -19.00 0.78
C LEU A 46 -28.78 -18.85 0.47
N ALA A 47 -27.93 -18.75 1.48
CA ALA A 47 -26.48 -18.69 1.31
C ALA A 47 -25.89 -20.03 0.83
N GLU A 48 -26.33 -21.16 1.39
CA GLU A 48 -25.94 -22.53 0.98
C GLU A 48 -26.23 -22.80 -0.50
N ARG A 49 -27.32 -22.23 -1.03
CA ARG A 49 -27.70 -22.32 -2.45
C ARG A 49 -26.98 -21.30 -3.34
N GLY A 50 -26.09 -20.49 -2.79
CA GLY A 50 -25.40 -19.41 -3.51
C GLY A 50 -26.33 -18.28 -3.97
N ARG A 51 -27.53 -18.15 -3.39
CA ARG A 51 -28.45 -17.03 -3.66
C ARG A 51 -28.01 -15.77 -2.92
N LEU A 52 -27.44 -15.93 -1.73
CA LEU A 52 -26.78 -14.87 -0.99
C LEU A 52 -25.29 -15.15 -0.89
N SER A 53 -24.47 -14.12 -1.01
CA SER A 53 -23.07 -14.19 -0.61
C SER A 53 -22.94 -14.24 0.92
N SER A 54 -21.78 -14.66 1.43
CA SER A 54 -21.50 -14.61 2.87
C SER A 54 -21.64 -13.19 3.44
N TYR A 55 -21.23 -12.17 2.68
CA TYR A 55 -21.41 -10.77 3.04
C TYR A 55 -22.90 -10.39 3.12
N GLN A 56 -23.70 -10.79 2.14
CA GLN A 56 -25.13 -10.48 2.09
C GLN A 56 -25.88 -11.17 3.24
N ARG A 57 -25.59 -12.44 3.48
CA ARG A 57 -26.11 -13.21 4.63
C ARG A 57 -25.79 -12.48 5.92
N GLN A 58 -24.52 -12.15 6.15
CA GLN A 58 -24.09 -11.49 7.39
C GLN A 58 -24.82 -10.16 7.63
N ARG A 59 -24.83 -9.27 6.63
CA ARG A 59 -25.49 -7.97 6.74
C ARG A 59 -27.00 -8.08 6.90
N ALA A 60 -27.64 -9.01 6.20
CA ALA A 60 -29.05 -9.29 6.37
C ALA A 60 -29.35 -9.82 7.79
N GLY A 61 -28.51 -10.69 8.37
CA GLY A 61 -28.66 -11.14 9.76
C GLY A 61 -28.52 -10.01 10.79
N GLU A 62 -27.67 -9.02 10.50
CA GLU A 62 -27.53 -7.79 11.29
C GLU A 62 -28.72 -6.81 11.10
N GLY A 63 -29.61 -7.08 10.15
CA GLY A 63 -30.71 -6.19 9.77
C GLY A 63 -30.28 -4.96 8.97
N ARG A 64 -29.07 -4.96 8.40
CA ARG A 64 -28.45 -3.86 7.66
C ARG A 64 -28.65 -4.01 6.15
N PHE A 65 -29.90 -3.96 5.70
CA PHE A 65 -30.24 -4.17 4.28
C PHE A 65 -29.86 -2.98 3.40
N GLU A 66 -29.84 -1.78 3.98
CA GLU A 66 -29.39 -0.54 3.35
C GLU A 66 -27.93 -0.61 2.89
N ASP A 67 -27.10 -1.43 3.56
CA ASP A 67 -25.71 -1.65 3.15
C ASP A 67 -25.55 -2.67 2.01
N LEU A 68 -26.64 -3.29 1.55
CA LEU A 68 -26.61 -4.28 0.47
C LEU A 68 -26.87 -3.68 -0.91
N VAL A 69 -27.35 -2.44 -0.97
CA VAL A 69 -27.70 -1.77 -2.23
C VAL A 69 -27.08 -0.38 -2.26
N LEU A 70 -26.44 -0.07 -3.38
CA LEU A 70 -25.95 1.27 -3.67
C LEU A 70 -26.47 1.69 -5.04
N GLY A 71 -27.41 2.63 -5.08
CA GLY A 71 -28.08 3.03 -6.32
C GLY A 71 -28.68 1.84 -7.08
N ASN A 72 -28.22 1.64 -8.32
CA ASN A 72 -28.65 0.53 -9.19
C ASN A 72 -27.86 -0.78 -8.97
N TYR A 73 -27.06 -0.88 -7.93
CA TYR A 73 -26.11 -1.97 -7.72
C TYR A 73 -26.39 -2.71 -6.42
N THR A 74 -26.34 -4.03 -6.48
CA THR A 74 -26.43 -4.89 -5.30
C THR A 74 -25.02 -5.34 -4.91
N LEU A 75 -24.60 -5.03 -3.68
CA LEU A 75 -23.26 -5.35 -3.18
C LEU A 75 -23.16 -6.84 -2.85
N VAL A 76 -22.10 -7.48 -3.33
CA VAL A 76 -21.86 -8.92 -3.21
C VAL A 76 -20.79 -9.20 -2.16
N SER A 77 -19.70 -8.44 -2.11
CA SER A 77 -18.66 -8.61 -1.10
C SER A 77 -17.77 -7.38 -1.01
N CYS A 78 -17.22 -7.09 0.17
CA CYS A 78 -16.10 -6.17 0.29
C CYS A 78 -14.83 -6.87 -0.21
N ILE A 79 -14.16 -6.29 -1.21
CA ILE A 79 -12.95 -6.84 -1.85
C ILE A 79 -11.68 -6.03 -1.52
N GLY A 80 -11.83 -4.87 -0.88
CA GLY A 80 -10.72 -4.08 -0.37
C GLY A 80 -11.21 -3.01 0.60
N ALA A 81 -10.43 -2.71 1.62
CA ALA A 81 -10.71 -1.63 2.57
C ALA A 81 -9.39 -0.97 2.97
N GLY A 82 -9.36 0.37 3.03
CA GLY A 82 -8.17 1.13 3.40
C GLY A 82 -8.47 2.59 3.68
N GLY A 83 -7.42 3.39 3.90
CA GLY A 83 -7.56 4.82 4.23
C GLY A 83 -8.26 5.66 3.17
N MET A 84 -8.37 5.16 1.93
CA MET A 84 -9.02 5.84 0.80
C MET A 84 -10.49 5.43 0.60
N GLY A 85 -11.01 4.49 1.40
CA GLY A 85 -12.37 4.00 1.28
C GLY A 85 -12.45 2.47 1.16
N GLU A 86 -13.63 2.01 0.76
CA GLU A 86 -13.95 0.59 0.63
C GLU A 86 -14.26 0.26 -0.83
N VAL A 87 -13.82 -0.90 -1.29
CA VAL A 87 -14.09 -1.41 -2.63
C VAL A 87 -14.97 -2.64 -2.50
N PHE A 88 -16.10 -2.63 -3.18
CA PHE A 88 -17.07 -3.73 -3.19
C PHE A 88 -17.14 -4.37 -4.57
N LYS A 89 -17.23 -5.70 -4.63
CA LYS A 89 -17.79 -6.39 -5.78
C LYS A 89 -19.30 -6.22 -5.73
N ALA A 90 -19.91 -5.85 -6.84
CA ALA A 90 -21.35 -5.64 -6.95
C ALA A 90 -21.90 -6.15 -8.29
N VAL A 91 -23.22 -6.21 -8.39
CA VAL A 91 -23.93 -6.56 -9.63
C VAL A 91 -24.93 -5.46 -9.96
N HIS A 92 -24.87 -4.95 -11.19
CA HIS A 92 -25.88 -4.01 -11.69
C HIS A 92 -27.25 -4.71 -11.79
N ARG A 93 -28.28 -4.17 -11.14
CA ARG A 93 -29.58 -4.84 -10.93
C ARG A 93 -30.33 -5.16 -12.23
N ARG A 94 -30.23 -4.29 -13.24
CA ARG A 94 -30.86 -4.49 -14.57
C ARG A 94 -29.98 -5.27 -15.55
N MET A 95 -28.78 -4.78 -15.84
CA MET A 95 -27.85 -5.41 -16.79
C MET A 95 -27.25 -6.74 -16.30
N LYS A 96 -27.38 -7.06 -15.01
CA LYS A 96 -26.77 -8.24 -14.36
C LYS A 96 -25.25 -8.33 -14.53
N ARG A 97 -24.62 -7.18 -14.81
CA ARG A 97 -23.17 -7.05 -15.00
C ARG A 97 -22.46 -6.99 -13.64
N GLN A 98 -21.37 -7.74 -13.49
CA GLN A 98 -20.46 -7.60 -12.35
C GLN A 98 -19.61 -6.33 -12.49
N VAL A 99 -19.50 -5.57 -11.41
CA VAL A 99 -18.75 -4.32 -11.32
C VAL A 99 -17.98 -4.26 -10.00
N ALA A 100 -16.94 -3.44 -9.95
CA ALA A 100 -16.33 -3.01 -8.70
C ALA A 100 -16.84 -1.61 -8.37
N ILE A 101 -17.09 -1.33 -7.09
CA ILE A 101 -17.58 -0.04 -6.61
C ILE A 101 -16.65 0.44 -5.51
N LYS A 102 -15.95 1.54 -5.75
CA LYS A 102 -15.11 2.20 -4.74
C LYS A 102 -15.91 3.31 -4.08
N VAL A 103 -16.27 3.10 -2.81
CA VAL A 103 -16.94 4.10 -1.97
C VAL A 103 -15.86 4.93 -1.28
N LEU A 104 -15.83 6.21 -1.59
CA LEU A 104 -14.92 7.18 -1.00
C LEU A 104 -15.61 7.80 0.21
N LEU A 105 -15.04 7.59 1.39
CA LEU A 105 -15.57 8.09 2.65
C LEU A 105 -15.30 9.59 2.78
N LEU A 106 -16.06 10.40 2.05
CA LEU A 106 -15.94 11.85 2.01
C LEU A 106 -16.49 12.54 3.28
N ASN A 107 -17.12 11.79 4.19
CA ASN A 107 -17.73 12.30 5.43
C ASN A 107 -16.72 12.91 6.43
N LYS A 108 -15.41 12.89 6.15
CA LYS A 108 -14.37 13.65 6.89
C LYS A 108 -14.00 14.99 6.25
N VAL A 109 -14.64 15.36 5.13
CA VAL A 109 -14.14 16.39 4.23
C VAL A 109 -15.22 17.44 3.97
N SER A 110 -15.38 18.37 4.91
CA SER A 110 -16.35 19.48 4.84
C SER A 110 -15.94 20.61 3.88
N ASN A 111 -15.14 20.35 2.85
CA ASN A 111 -14.57 21.39 1.99
C ASN A 111 -15.08 21.27 0.55
N ARG A 112 -15.97 22.20 0.14
CA ARG A 112 -16.60 22.21 -1.20
C ARG A 112 -15.61 22.10 -2.35
N GLY A 113 -14.41 22.67 -2.22
CA GLY A 113 -13.35 22.58 -3.25
C GLY A 113 -12.85 21.15 -3.53
N ARG A 114 -13.12 20.18 -2.64
CA ARG A 114 -12.73 18.77 -2.83
C ARG A 114 -13.76 17.97 -3.62
N ILE A 115 -15.03 18.36 -3.57
CA ILE A 115 -16.09 17.77 -4.40
C ILE A 115 -15.86 18.15 -5.86
N ASP A 116 -15.54 19.42 -6.13
CA ASP A 116 -15.26 19.89 -7.50
C ASP A 116 -14.03 19.21 -8.10
N LEU A 117 -12.97 19.02 -7.31
CA LEU A 117 -11.78 18.30 -7.77
C LEU A 117 -12.09 16.82 -8.01
N PHE A 118 -12.88 16.21 -7.14
CA PHE A 118 -13.32 14.82 -7.28
C PHE A 118 -14.18 14.61 -8.54
N GLN A 119 -15.13 15.50 -8.81
CA GLN A 119 -15.92 15.47 -10.06
C GLN A 119 -15.02 15.59 -11.29
N ARG A 120 -14.06 16.51 -11.31
CA ARG A 120 -13.11 16.64 -12.43
C ARG A 120 -12.28 15.37 -12.65
N GLU A 121 -11.84 14.71 -11.59
CA GLU A 121 -11.09 13.46 -11.70
C GLU A 121 -11.99 12.32 -12.20
N ILE A 122 -13.24 12.22 -11.75
CA ILE A 122 -14.22 11.28 -12.33
C ILE A 122 -14.40 11.54 -13.83
N GLU A 123 -14.67 12.79 -14.23
CA GLU A 123 -14.88 13.16 -15.63
C GLU A 123 -13.69 12.77 -16.50
N THR A 124 -12.49 12.95 -15.96
CA THR A 124 -11.24 12.56 -16.60
C THR A 124 -11.13 11.04 -16.72
N MET A 125 -11.38 10.30 -15.64
CA MET A 125 -11.36 8.83 -15.65
C MET A 125 -12.41 8.23 -16.59
N ALA A 126 -13.59 8.85 -16.72
CA ALA A 126 -14.68 8.41 -17.58
C ALA A 126 -14.32 8.49 -19.08
N GLN A 127 -13.36 9.35 -19.45
CA GLN A 127 -12.87 9.48 -20.84
C GLN A 127 -11.79 8.46 -21.19
N LEU A 128 -11.21 7.77 -20.20
CA LEU A 128 -10.15 6.80 -20.43
C LEU A 128 -10.72 5.46 -20.87
N SER A 129 -10.36 5.02 -22.08
CA SER A 129 -10.70 3.69 -22.60
C SER A 129 -9.46 3.04 -23.19
N HIS A 130 -8.91 2.05 -22.48
CA HIS A 130 -7.72 1.34 -22.91
C HIS A 130 -7.71 -0.09 -22.34
N PRO A 131 -7.23 -1.11 -23.07
CA PRO A 131 -7.19 -2.49 -22.58
C PRO A 131 -6.47 -2.65 -21.23
N ASN A 132 -5.40 -1.88 -21.01
CA ASN A 132 -4.58 -1.89 -19.79
C ASN A 132 -5.01 -0.88 -18.71
N ILE A 133 -6.20 -0.32 -18.80
CA ILE A 133 -6.78 0.56 -17.77
C ILE A 133 -8.14 -0.01 -17.35
N VAL A 134 -8.42 0.00 -16.05
CA VAL A 134 -9.75 -0.31 -15.50
C VAL A 134 -10.72 0.78 -15.97
N ALA A 135 -11.75 0.39 -16.72
CA ALA A 135 -12.74 1.33 -17.21
C ALA A 135 -13.67 1.81 -16.09
N ALA A 136 -13.92 3.12 -16.02
CA ALA A 136 -15.01 3.69 -15.23
C ALA A 136 -16.33 3.54 -16.01
N TYR A 137 -17.41 3.19 -15.32
CA TYR A 137 -18.74 3.04 -15.92
C TYR A 137 -19.73 4.09 -15.45
N ASP A 138 -19.64 4.49 -14.18
CA ASP A 138 -20.61 5.35 -13.54
C ASP A 138 -20.02 5.95 -12.27
N ALA A 139 -20.56 7.06 -11.80
CA ALA A 139 -20.19 7.67 -10.52
C ALA A 139 -21.35 8.48 -9.97
N ASP A 140 -21.56 8.41 -8.66
CA ASP A 140 -22.70 9.07 -8.02
C ASP A 140 -22.42 9.27 -6.52
N GLU A 141 -23.35 9.90 -5.82
CA GLU A 141 -23.30 10.17 -4.39
C GLU A 141 -24.21 9.24 -3.59
N CYS A 142 -23.88 9.05 -2.32
CA CYS A 142 -24.67 8.32 -1.34
C CYS A 142 -24.46 8.92 0.06
N ASP A 143 -25.21 8.43 1.05
CA ASP A 143 -25.11 8.90 2.44
C ASP A 143 -23.71 8.74 3.07
N ARG A 144 -22.87 7.87 2.47
CA ARG A 144 -21.50 7.58 2.93
C ARG A 144 -20.42 8.41 2.24
N GLY A 145 -20.80 9.25 1.26
CA GLY A 145 -19.90 10.01 0.40
C GLY A 145 -20.15 9.71 -1.07
N ALA A 146 -19.12 9.80 -1.90
CA ALA A 146 -19.25 9.48 -3.31
C ALA A 146 -18.77 8.06 -3.62
N TYR A 147 -19.24 7.49 -4.71
CA TYR A 147 -18.77 6.21 -5.20
C TYR A 147 -18.48 6.22 -6.70
N LEU A 148 -17.48 5.45 -7.08
CA LEU A 148 -17.08 5.20 -8.47
C LEU A 148 -17.36 3.74 -8.82
N VAL A 149 -18.12 3.53 -9.88
CA VAL A 149 -18.40 2.22 -10.46
C VAL A 149 -17.42 1.97 -11.60
N MET A 150 -16.76 0.83 -11.54
CA MET A 150 -15.67 0.48 -12.47
C MET A 150 -15.74 -0.99 -12.89
N GLU A 151 -14.95 -1.32 -13.91
CA GLU A 151 -14.73 -2.68 -14.36
C GLU A 151 -14.34 -3.59 -13.20
N PHE A 152 -15.04 -4.72 -13.06
CA PHE A 152 -14.60 -5.79 -12.17
C PHE A 152 -13.57 -6.67 -12.90
N VAL A 153 -12.33 -6.63 -12.45
CA VAL A 153 -11.25 -7.49 -12.97
C VAL A 153 -11.18 -8.77 -12.15
N GLY A 154 -11.55 -9.91 -12.76
CA GLY A 154 -11.74 -11.20 -12.07
C GLY A 154 -10.47 -11.95 -11.61
N GLY A 155 -9.34 -11.27 -11.44
CA GLY A 155 -8.09 -11.88 -10.96
C GLY A 155 -7.54 -11.18 -9.72
N SER A 156 -6.21 -11.10 -9.58
CA SER A 156 -5.55 -10.53 -8.39
C SER A 156 -4.57 -9.43 -8.76
N ASP A 157 -4.25 -8.56 -7.81
CA ASP A 157 -3.15 -7.61 -8.00
C ASP A 157 -1.79 -8.32 -8.06
N LEU A 158 -0.84 -7.68 -8.74
CA LEU A 158 0.51 -8.21 -8.91
C LEU A 158 1.28 -8.33 -7.59
N SER A 159 0.95 -7.54 -6.55
CA SER A 159 1.57 -7.69 -5.22
C SER A 159 1.13 -9.00 -4.55
N THR A 160 -0.16 -9.32 -4.61
CA THR A 160 -0.71 -10.58 -4.12
C THR A 160 -0.14 -11.77 -4.89
N LEU A 161 0.05 -11.63 -6.21
CA LEU A 161 0.63 -12.68 -7.05
C LEU A 161 2.05 -13.06 -6.56
N VAL A 162 2.94 -12.08 -6.40
CA VAL A 162 4.33 -12.31 -5.95
C VAL A 162 4.37 -12.89 -4.54
N LYS A 163 3.53 -12.40 -3.62
CA LYS A 163 3.45 -12.90 -2.24
C LYS A 163 3.03 -14.37 -2.18
N LYS A 164 2.19 -14.84 -3.10
CA LYS A 164 1.69 -16.22 -3.15
C LYS A 164 2.61 -17.17 -3.94
N GLN A 165 3.12 -16.73 -5.08
CA GLN A 165 3.74 -17.61 -6.09
C GLN A 165 5.27 -17.47 -6.16
N ARG A 166 5.89 -16.69 -5.26
CA ARG A 166 7.30 -16.26 -5.32
C ARG A 166 7.54 -15.24 -6.45
N PRO A 167 8.75 -14.65 -6.57
CA PRO A 167 9.04 -13.68 -7.62
C PRO A 167 8.80 -14.25 -9.02
N LEU A 168 8.39 -13.39 -9.95
CA LEU A 168 8.04 -13.78 -11.32
C LEU A 168 9.28 -14.10 -12.16
N THR A 169 9.07 -14.85 -13.24
CA THR A 169 10.10 -15.02 -14.28
C THR A 169 10.35 -13.69 -15.00
N LEU A 170 11.55 -13.52 -15.57
CA LEU A 170 11.92 -12.30 -16.31
C LEU A 170 10.88 -11.95 -17.37
N ARG A 171 10.50 -12.94 -18.19
CA ARG A 171 9.53 -12.78 -19.28
C ARG A 171 8.16 -12.31 -18.77
N LYS A 172 7.64 -12.91 -17.69
CA LYS A 172 6.33 -12.51 -17.12
C LYS A 172 6.38 -11.12 -16.50
N ALA A 173 7.42 -10.81 -15.72
CA ALA A 173 7.55 -9.49 -15.10
C ALA A 173 7.66 -8.38 -16.15
N VAL A 174 8.48 -8.60 -17.19
CA VAL A 174 8.66 -7.64 -18.28
C VAL A 174 7.40 -7.49 -19.11
N ASP A 175 6.70 -8.58 -19.44
CA ASP A 175 5.41 -8.51 -20.12
C ASP A 175 4.38 -7.69 -19.31
N TYR A 176 4.22 -7.99 -18.02
CA TYR A 176 3.25 -7.29 -17.16
C TYR A 176 3.59 -5.81 -16.99
N ILE A 177 4.87 -5.47 -16.85
CA ILE A 177 5.33 -4.08 -16.75
C ILE A 177 5.16 -3.34 -18.08
N THR A 178 5.37 -4.02 -19.21
CA THR A 178 5.16 -3.45 -20.55
C THR A 178 3.68 -3.16 -20.79
N GLN A 179 2.79 -4.09 -20.42
CA GLN A 179 1.35 -3.88 -20.45
C GLN A 179 0.91 -2.68 -19.59
N ALA A 180 1.43 -2.56 -18.37
CA ALA A 180 1.19 -1.39 -17.52
C ALA A 180 1.75 -0.10 -18.16
N ALA A 181 2.96 -0.12 -18.71
CA ALA A 181 3.56 1.02 -19.40
C ALA A 181 2.71 1.51 -20.58
N ARG A 182 2.10 0.61 -21.36
CA ARG A 182 1.15 0.97 -22.44
C ARG A 182 -0.08 1.69 -21.91
N GLY A 183 -0.65 1.22 -20.80
CA GLY A 183 -1.75 1.91 -20.10
C GLY A 183 -1.35 3.29 -19.59
N LEU A 184 -0.20 3.41 -18.92
CA LEU A 184 0.30 4.69 -18.42
C LEU A 184 0.61 5.66 -19.56
N HIS A 185 1.18 5.19 -20.66
CA HIS A 185 1.41 6.01 -21.85
C HIS A 185 0.11 6.62 -22.38
N TYR A 186 -0.95 5.81 -22.50
CA TYR A 186 -2.27 6.30 -22.90
C TYR A 186 -2.78 7.36 -21.92
N ALA A 187 -2.75 7.09 -20.61
CA ALA A 187 -3.17 8.06 -19.59
C ALA A 187 -2.38 9.39 -19.66
N HIS A 188 -1.06 9.31 -19.82
CA HIS A 188 -0.18 10.47 -19.96
C HIS A 188 -0.53 11.30 -21.21
N SER A 189 -0.89 10.65 -22.32
CA SER A 189 -1.33 11.34 -23.55
C SER A 189 -2.63 12.12 -23.37
N GLN A 190 -3.44 11.74 -22.38
CA GLN A 190 -4.67 12.43 -21.98
C GLN A 190 -4.44 13.44 -20.85
N GLY A 191 -3.18 13.71 -20.48
CA GLY A 191 -2.82 14.66 -19.42
C GLY A 191 -2.99 14.12 -18.00
N VAL A 192 -3.14 12.80 -17.83
CA VAL A 192 -3.39 12.16 -16.53
C VAL A 192 -2.12 11.50 -16.01
N VAL A 193 -1.58 11.99 -14.90
CA VAL A 193 -0.51 11.32 -14.13
C VAL A 193 -1.13 10.44 -13.06
N HIS A 194 -0.66 9.19 -12.92
CA HIS A 194 -1.22 8.26 -11.94
C HIS A 194 -0.83 8.61 -10.50
N GLY A 195 0.47 8.82 -10.23
CA GLY A 195 0.99 9.26 -8.94
C GLY A 195 0.96 8.24 -7.79
N ASP A 196 0.50 7.01 -8.03
CA ASP A 196 0.51 5.89 -7.06
C ASP A 196 0.70 4.54 -7.79
N VAL A 197 1.63 4.50 -8.73
CA VAL A 197 1.94 3.26 -9.48
C VAL A 197 2.62 2.27 -8.55
N LYS A 198 2.03 1.09 -8.37
CA LYS A 198 2.59 -0.01 -7.57
C LYS A 198 1.94 -1.34 -7.95
N PRO A 199 2.53 -2.50 -7.59
CA PRO A 199 1.96 -3.80 -7.93
C PRO A 199 0.54 -4.03 -7.39
N ALA A 200 0.17 -3.37 -6.27
CA ALA A 200 -1.18 -3.45 -5.71
C ALA A 200 -2.25 -2.72 -6.55
N ASN A 201 -1.84 -1.78 -7.42
CA ASN A 201 -2.72 -1.03 -8.33
C ASN A 201 -2.64 -1.55 -9.77
N MET A 202 -2.05 -2.73 -9.98
CA MET A 202 -1.98 -3.43 -11.26
C MET A 202 -2.70 -4.77 -11.12
N LEU A 203 -3.91 -4.87 -11.67
CA LEU A 203 -4.75 -6.05 -11.61
C LEU A 203 -4.45 -6.96 -12.79
N LEU A 204 -4.15 -8.23 -12.53
CA LEU A 204 -3.99 -9.25 -13.56
C LEU A 204 -5.32 -9.97 -13.75
N SER A 205 -5.94 -9.85 -14.94
CA SER A 205 -7.13 -10.63 -15.30
C SER A 205 -6.79 -12.09 -15.62
N GLN A 206 -7.81 -12.93 -15.67
CA GLN A 206 -7.67 -14.38 -15.91
C GLN A 206 -7.14 -14.70 -17.32
N ASP A 207 -7.32 -13.78 -18.28
CA ASP A 207 -6.80 -13.90 -19.64
C ASP A 207 -5.34 -13.42 -19.78
N GLY A 208 -4.70 -12.99 -18.68
CA GLY A 208 -3.31 -12.52 -18.68
C GLY A 208 -3.14 -11.02 -18.93
N THR A 209 -4.23 -10.25 -19.06
CA THR A 209 -4.15 -8.80 -19.24
C THR A 209 -3.87 -8.07 -17.92
N VAL A 210 -2.91 -7.16 -17.91
CA VAL A 210 -2.68 -6.24 -16.79
C VAL A 210 -3.49 -4.96 -16.97
N LYS A 211 -4.29 -4.61 -15.96
CA LYS A 211 -5.13 -3.41 -15.91
C LYS A 211 -4.76 -2.53 -14.73
N ILE A 212 -4.53 -1.26 -14.99
CA ILE A 212 -4.22 -0.24 -13.99
C ILE A 212 -5.51 0.27 -13.35
N THR A 213 -5.53 0.35 -12.02
CA THR A 213 -6.64 0.91 -11.23
C THR A 213 -6.18 2.14 -10.46
N ASP A 214 -7.12 2.90 -9.88
CA ASP A 214 -6.85 4.05 -9.01
C ASP A 214 -6.07 5.21 -9.67
N LEU A 215 -6.21 5.35 -10.99
CA LEU A 215 -5.67 6.48 -11.77
C LEU A 215 -6.24 7.82 -11.27
N GLY A 216 -5.39 8.85 -11.15
CA GLY A 216 -5.81 10.22 -10.83
C GLY A 216 -6.28 10.47 -9.38
N LEU A 217 -6.67 9.41 -8.65
CA LEU A 217 -7.18 9.51 -7.29
C LEU A 217 -6.14 9.97 -6.26
N SER A 218 -4.84 9.87 -6.58
CA SER A 218 -3.74 10.33 -5.71
C SER A 218 -3.69 11.86 -5.59
N ARG A 219 -3.98 12.60 -6.68
CA ARG A 219 -3.96 14.08 -6.72
C ARG A 219 -5.07 14.71 -5.89
N LEU A 220 -6.21 14.03 -5.77
CA LEU A 220 -7.31 14.42 -4.86
C LEU A 220 -6.89 14.46 -3.39
N LEU A 221 -5.86 13.69 -3.06
CA LEU A 221 -5.45 13.42 -1.68
C LEU A 221 -4.11 14.09 -1.35
N SER A 222 -3.26 14.38 -2.33
CA SER A 222 -1.96 15.04 -2.13
C SER A 222 -2.05 16.52 -1.73
N ASN A 223 -3.19 17.19 -1.98
CA ASN A 223 -3.47 18.50 -1.35
C ASN A 223 -3.59 18.41 0.19
N GLU A 224 -3.57 17.20 0.77
CA GLU A 224 -3.45 16.92 2.20
C GLU A 224 -2.31 15.97 2.56
N LEU A 225 -1.25 15.92 1.75
CA LEU A 225 0.06 15.65 2.33
C LEU A 225 0.74 17.01 2.58
N PRO A 226 0.39 17.78 3.63
CA PRO A 226 1.52 18.21 4.42
C PRO A 226 2.22 16.89 4.80
N LEU A 227 3.53 16.87 4.63
CA LEU A 227 4.37 16.10 5.54
C LEU A 227 4.10 16.66 6.94
N ASP A 228 2.90 16.46 7.47
CA ASP A 228 2.55 16.79 8.82
C ASP A 228 3.16 15.67 9.63
N LEU A 229 4.42 15.91 9.97
CA LEU A 229 5.15 15.22 11.02
C LEU A 229 4.55 15.55 12.41
N SER A 230 3.31 16.03 12.48
CA SER A 230 2.61 16.22 13.75
C SER A 230 2.29 14.87 14.40
N GLU A 231 2.44 14.87 15.71
CA GLU A 231 2.41 13.72 16.61
C GLU A 231 1.12 12.88 16.51
N SER A 232 0.03 13.44 15.97
CA SER A 232 -1.30 12.82 15.96
C SER A 232 -1.45 11.59 15.04
N ARG A 233 -0.58 11.41 14.02
CA ARG A 233 -0.55 10.18 13.18
C ARG A 233 0.43 9.12 13.70
N LEU A 234 1.23 9.43 14.73
CA LEU A 234 2.18 8.50 15.35
C LEU A 234 1.55 7.63 16.45
N GLU A 235 0.34 7.96 16.91
CA GLU A 235 -0.32 7.22 18.00
C GLU A 235 -0.90 5.85 17.57
N ASN A 236 -1.13 5.62 16.27
CA ASN A 236 -1.52 4.32 15.72
C ASN A 236 -1.28 4.17 14.20
N PRO A 237 -0.06 4.37 13.67
CA PRO A 237 0.23 3.98 12.30
C PRO A 237 0.39 2.46 12.30
N ASN A 238 -0.49 1.72 11.62
CA ASN A 238 -0.14 0.33 11.27
C ASN A 238 1.14 0.41 10.42
N PRO A 239 2.32 0.02 10.94
CA PRO A 239 3.60 0.34 10.30
C PRO A 239 3.69 -0.26 8.89
N ASN A 240 3.02 -1.40 8.69
CA ASN A 240 2.95 -2.11 7.42
C ASN A 240 2.10 -1.39 6.35
N ALA A 241 1.06 -0.63 6.75
CA ALA A 241 0.17 0.04 5.80
C ALA A 241 0.77 1.36 5.26
N ILE A 242 1.48 2.09 6.12
CA ILE A 242 2.13 3.36 5.76
C ILE A 242 3.44 3.10 4.99
N ALA A 243 4.18 2.03 5.32
CA ALA A 243 5.39 1.63 4.60
C ALA A 243 5.10 1.17 3.15
N GLY A 244 3.93 0.59 2.89
CA GLY A 244 3.60 -0.04 1.60
C GLY A 244 3.54 0.94 0.41
N THR A 245 2.94 2.13 0.57
CA THR A 245 2.83 3.12 -0.52
C THR A 245 4.11 3.92 -0.72
N VAL A 246 4.81 4.26 0.35
CA VAL A 246 6.05 5.07 0.30
C VAL A 246 7.19 4.32 -0.40
N SER A 247 7.16 2.99 -0.36
CA SER A 247 8.19 2.12 -0.96
C SER A 247 8.29 2.19 -2.50
N PHE A 248 7.29 2.77 -3.16
CA PHE A 248 7.28 2.97 -4.62
C PHE A 248 7.29 4.46 -4.99
N MET A 249 7.27 5.35 -4.01
CA MET A 249 7.16 6.80 -4.22
C MET A 249 8.48 7.37 -4.74
N PRO A 250 8.46 8.18 -5.81
CA PRO A 250 9.66 8.85 -6.28
C PRO A 250 10.05 10.01 -5.35
N PRO A 251 11.35 10.35 -5.26
CA PRO A 251 11.83 11.35 -4.31
C PRO A 251 11.22 12.74 -4.55
N GLU A 252 11.04 13.16 -5.80
CA GLU A 252 10.45 14.46 -6.11
C GLU A 252 9.00 14.59 -5.63
N GLN A 253 8.24 13.49 -5.55
CA GLN A 253 6.85 13.54 -5.06
C GLN A 253 6.78 13.86 -3.57
N ALA A 254 7.80 13.50 -2.80
CA ALA A 254 7.88 13.83 -1.38
C ALA A 254 8.50 15.21 -1.12
N PHE A 255 9.56 15.56 -1.85
CA PHE A 255 10.36 16.76 -1.55
C PHE A 255 10.02 17.98 -2.43
N ARG A 256 9.40 17.78 -3.59
CA ARG A 256 9.06 18.82 -4.58
C ARG A 256 7.73 18.51 -5.28
N PRO A 257 6.61 18.41 -4.53
CA PRO A 257 5.33 17.96 -5.08
C PRO A 257 4.80 18.84 -6.24
N HIS A 258 5.22 20.11 -6.32
CA HIS A 258 4.85 21.03 -7.41
C HIS A 258 5.60 20.80 -8.72
N GLU A 259 6.69 20.01 -8.71
CA GLU A 259 7.52 19.70 -9.89
C GLU A 259 7.24 18.29 -10.44
N VAL A 260 6.26 17.57 -9.88
CA VAL A 260 5.92 16.19 -10.27
C VAL A 260 5.27 16.18 -11.65
N ASP A 261 5.88 15.43 -12.58
CA ASP A 261 5.32 15.14 -13.90
C ASP A 261 5.17 13.62 -14.11
N HIS A 262 4.80 13.22 -15.32
CA HIS A 262 4.57 11.81 -15.69
C HIS A 262 5.80 10.90 -15.50
N ARG A 263 7.02 11.45 -15.38
CA ARG A 263 8.24 10.66 -15.12
C ARG A 263 8.29 10.13 -13.70
N ALA A 264 7.45 10.63 -12.79
CA ALA A 264 7.22 10.04 -11.48
C ALA A 264 6.67 8.61 -11.60
N ASP A 265 5.70 8.39 -12.50
CA ASP A 265 5.13 7.07 -12.76
C ASP A 265 6.19 6.10 -13.33
N ILE A 266 7.15 6.59 -14.12
CA ILE A 266 8.25 5.77 -14.66
C ILE A 266 9.11 5.19 -13.53
N TYR A 267 9.43 6.01 -12.53
CA TYR A 267 10.19 5.59 -11.36
C TYR A 267 9.46 4.52 -10.57
N SER A 268 8.18 4.79 -10.26
CA SER A 268 7.32 3.87 -9.51
C SER A 268 7.11 2.55 -10.25
N LEU A 269 7.01 2.58 -11.59
CA LEU A 269 6.97 1.39 -12.43
C LEU A 269 8.30 0.61 -12.37
N GLY A 270 9.44 1.29 -12.34
CA GLY A 270 10.76 0.65 -12.17
C GLY A 270 10.92 -0.04 -10.81
N CYS A 271 10.44 0.60 -9.73
CA CYS A 271 10.35 -0.02 -8.41
C CYS A 271 9.44 -1.26 -8.43
N SER A 272 8.32 -1.19 -9.17
CA SER A 272 7.39 -2.31 -9.35
C SER A 272 8.05 -3.48 -10.10
N LEU A 273 8.82 -3.20 -11.16
CA LEU A 273 9.59 -4.21 -11.89
C LEU A 273 10.57 -4.93 -10.97
N TYR A 274 11.35 -4.19 -10.18
CA TYR A 274 12.29 -4.78 -9.21
C TYR A 274 11.56 -5.67 -8.19
N PHE A 275 10.43 -5.22 -7.65
CA PHE A 275 9.63 -6.01 -6.72
C PHE A 275 9.08 -7.29 -7.37
N LEU A 276 8.58 -7.22 -8.60
CA LEU A 276 8.07 -8.39 -9.31
C LEU A 276 9.16 -9.45 -9.55
N LEU A 277 10.37 -9.00 -9.87
CA LEU A 277 11.51 -9.87 -10.17
C LEU A 277 12.20 -10.46 -8.94
N THR A 278 12.20 -9.73 -7.82
CA THR A 278 12.98 -10.12 -6.64
C THR A 278 12.12 -10.51 -5.43
N GLY A 279 10.85 -10.10 -5.41
CA GLY A 279 9.97 -10.17 -4.24
C GLY A 279 10.38 -9.24 -3.11
N ARG A 280 11.33 -8.32 -3.35
CA ARG A 280 11.89 -7.42 -2.36
C ARG A 280 11.60 -5.97 -2.75
N LEU A 281 11.43 -5.13 -1.74
CA LEU A 281 11.37 -3.68 -1.95
C LEU A 281 12.75 -3.15 -2.34
N LEU A 282 12.78 -2.06 -3.10
CA LEU A 282 14.04 -1.40 -3.51
C LEU A 282 14.87 -1.00 -2.30
N PHE A 283 14.20 -0.40 -1.31
CA PHE A 283 14.76 -0.07 0.01
C PHE A 283 13.84 -0.60 1.09
N LYS A 284 14.41 -1.08 2.20
CA LYS A 284 13.67 -1.56 3.37
C LYS A 284 14.09 -0.72 4.56
N GLU A 285 13.19 0.14 5.03
CA GLU A 285 13.45 1.01 6.17
C GLU A 285 12.39 0.84 7.26
N VAL A 286 12.71 1.34 8.45
CA VAL A 286 11.88 1.18 9.65
C VAL A 286 10.78 2.24 9.76
N ASN A 287 10.90 3.36 9.05
CA ASN A 287 9.91 4.45 9.07
C ASN A 287 9.81 5.17 7.72
N MET A 288 8.75 5.96 7.55
CA MET A 288 8.45 6.69 6.31
C MET A 288 9.59 7.63 5.90
N LEU A 289 10.09 8.45 6.82
CA LEU A 289 11.13 9.43 6.50
C LEU A 289 12.41 8.75 6.03
N ALA A 290 12.82 7.66 6.68
CA ALA A 290 13.97 6.85 6.27
C ALA A 290 13.77 6.27 4.86
N HIS A 291 12.57 5.77 4.54
CA HIS A 291 12.24 5.32 3.18
C HIS A 291 12.41 6.44 2.15
N LEU A 292 11.84 7.61 2.40
CA LEU A 292 11.93 8.77 1.49
C LEU A 292 13.38 9.23 1.28
N LEU A 293 14.16 9.29 2.36
CA LEU A 293 15.58 9.61 2.28
C LEU A 293 16.36 8.53 1.53
N ALA A 294 16.03 7.25 1.69
CA ALA A 294 16.65 6.17 0.92
C ALA A 294 16.39 6.32 -0.58
N HIS A 295 15.15 6.61 -0.98
CA HIS A 295 14.80 6.89 -2.38
C HIS A 295 15.54 8.11 -2.96
N ARG A 296 15.90 9.10 -2.13
CA ARG A 296 16.67 10.27 -2.57
C ARG A 296 18.17 9.98 -2.65
N ASP A 297 18.75 9.45 -1.58
CA ASP A 297 20.18 9.54 -1.28
C ASP A 297 20.93 8.21 -1.49
N ARG A 298 20.26 7.05 -1.39
CA ARG A 298 20.97 5.76 -1.47
C ARG A 298 21.26 5.34 -2.93
N PRO A 299 22.37 4.61 -3.15
CA PRO A 299 22.61 3.97 -4.43
C PRO A 299 21.52 2.92 -4.71
N ARG A 300 21.12 2.80 -5.97
CA ARG A 300 20.10 1.83 -6.38
C ARG A 300 20.73 0.44 -6.40
N PRO A 301 20.11 -0.57 -5.78
CA PRO A 301 20.56 -1.95 -5.91
C PRO A 301 20.63 -2.34 -7.38
N LEU A 302 21.66 -3.09 -7.77
CA LEU A 302 21.71 -3.72 -9.09
C LEU A 302 20.69 -4.86 -9.14
N LEU A 303 19.95 -4.95 -10.23
CA LEU A 303 19.01 -6.04 -10.46
C LEU A 303 19.75 -7.39 -10.55
N GLN A 304 20.90 -7.42 -11.21
CA GLN A 304 21.75 -8.61 -11.35
C GLN A 304 22.26 -9.19 -10.03
N THR A 305 22.38 -8.38 -8.98
CA THR A 305 22.73 -8.86 -7.62
C THR A 305 21.62 -9.74 -7.04
N ALA A 306 20.36 -9.47 -7.38
CA ALA A 306 19.20 -10.23 -6.90
C ALA A 306 18.70 -11.27 -7.93
N ARG A 307 18.93 -11.04 -9.21
CA ARG A 307 18.55 -11.87 -10.35
C ARG A 307 19.71 -11.98 -11.33
N SER A 308 20.62 -12.91 -11.09
CA SER A 308 21.83 -13.12 -11.91
C SER A 308 21.53 -13.52 -13.36
N ASP A 309 20.31 -13.98 -13.63
CA ASP A 309 19.82 -14.32 -14.96
C ASP A 309 19.29 -13.10 -15.74
N ALA A 310 19.20 -11.92 -15.12
CA ALA A 310 18.76 -10.70 -15.79
C ALA A 310 19.79 -10.22 -16.83
N PRO A 311 19.39 -10.00 -18.10
CA PRO A 311 20.30 -9.52 -19.13
C PRO A 311 20.79 -8.09 -18.83
N PRO A 312 22.01 -7.72 -19.24
CA PRO A 312 22.55 -6.37 -19.04
C PRO A 312 21.64 -5.25 -19.56
N GLU A 313 20.91 -5.52 -20.64
CA GLU A 313 19.95 -4.59 -21.25
C GLU A 313 18.79 -4.28 -20.27
N LEU A 314 18.25 -5.31 -19.60
CA LEU A 314 17.19 -5.13 -18.60
C LEU A 314 17.69 -4.36 -17.37
N GLU A 315 18.93 -4.63 -16.93
CA GLU A 315 19.57 -3.85 -15.86
C GLU A 315 19.65 -2.37 -16.24
N ALA A 316 20.13 -2.05 -17.44
CA ALA A 316 20.27 -0.68 -17.91
C ALA A 316 18.91 0.05 -17.97
N ILE A 317 17.86 -0.62 -18.45
CA ILE A 317 16.50 -0.08 -18.48
C ILE A 317 16.01 0.19 -17.06
N TYR A 318 16.11 -0.80 -16.17
CA TYR A 318 15.69 -0.68 -14.77
C TYR A 318 16.42 0.49 -14.09
N GLN A 319 17.74 0.58 -14.18
CA GLN A 319 18.53 1.66 -13.57
C GLN A 319 18.12 3.04 -14.09
N ARG A 320 17.80 3.15 -15.38
CA ARG A 320 17.30 4.39 -15.97
C ARG A 320 15.91 4.74 -15.47
N MET A 321 15.00 3.76 -15.31
CA MET A 321 13.67 4.00 -14.74
C MET A 321 13.75 4.52 -13.30
N VAL A 322 14.60 3.92 -12.45
CA VAL A 322 14.73 4.28 -11.03
C VAL A 322 15.79 5.34 -10.73
N ALA A 323 16.20 6.12 -11.73
CA ALA A 323 17.15 7.21 -11.54
C ALA A 323 16.58 8.28 -10.57
N PRO A 324 17.38 8.82 -9.62
CA PRO A 324 16.90 9.81 -8.65
C PRO A 324 16.35 11.06 -9.32
N LEU A 325 17.07 11.60 -10.30
CA LEU A 325 16.68 12.80 -11.02
C LEU A 325 15.75 12.44 -12.18
N PRO A 326 14.56 13.06 -12.29
CA PRO A 326 13.64 12.81 -13.40
C PRO A 326 14.26 13.04 -14.79
N ALA A 327 15.19 13.99 -14.92
CA ALA A 327 15.90 14.27 -16.17
C ALA A 327 16.78 13.10 -16.66
N ASN A 328 17.18 12.19 -15.77
CA ASN A 328 18.00 11.03 -16.12
C ASN A 328 17.16 9.79 -16.45
N ARG A 329 15.82 9.89 -16.36
CA ARG A 329 14.90 8.79 -16.70
C ARG A 329 14.60 8.77 -18.20
N PHE A 330 13.74 7.86 -18.61
CA PHE A 330 13.10 7.92 -19.92
C PHE A 330 12.23 9.18 -20.02
N ALA A 331 12.14 9.76 -21.22
CA ALA A 331 11.35 10.97 -21.42
C ALA A 331 9.84 10.69 -21.42
N SER A 332 9.44 9.46 -21.78
CA SER A 332 8.03 9.04 -21.81
C SER A 332 7.88 7.53 -21.55
N MET A 333 6.65 7.10 -21.24
CA MET A 333 6.31 5.67 -21.16
C MET A 333 6.43 4.95 -22.51
N ALA A 334 6.33 5.67 -23.65
CA ALA A 334 6.55 5.05 -24.96
C ALA A 334 8.00 4.57 -25.11
N GLU A 335 8.99 5.37 -24.69
CA GLU A 335 10.40 4.94 -24.70
C GLU A 335 10.64 3.74 -23.77
N VAL A 336 9.91 3.66 -22.65
CA VAL A 336 9.97 2.50 -21.75
C VAL A 336 9.43 1.25 -22.43
N VAL A 337 8.28 1.35 -23.11
CA VAL A 337 7.68 0.24 -23.87
C VAL A 337 8.64 -0.23 -24.96
N GLU A 338 9.17 0.69 -25.77
CA GLU A 338 10.13 0.36 -26.83
C GLU A 338 11.38 -0.35 -26.28
N ALA A 339 11.93 0.15 -25.17
CA ALA A 339 13.10 -0.45 -24.56
C ALA A 339 12.83 -1.87 -24.01
N LEU A 340 11.66 -2.08 -23.37
CA LEU A 340 11.27 -3.40 -22.83
C LEU A 340 10.89 -4.40 -23.93
N ASP A 341 10.20 -3.97 -24.98
CA ASP A 341 9.85 -4.81 -26.13
C ASP A 341 11.12 -5.25 -26.90
N ALA A 342 12.19 -4.44 -26.87
CA ALA A 342 13.49 -4.78 -27.45
C ALA A 342 14.37 -5.69 -26.57
N CYS A 343 13.96 -5.99 -25.32
CA CYS A 343 14.72 -6.91 -24.47
C CYS A 343 14.61 -8.35 -24.96
N GLU A 344 15.75 -8.93 -25.32
CA GLU A 344 15.85 -10.37 -25.56
C GLU A 344 16.12 -11.12 -24.25
N PHE A 345 15.40 -12.21 -24.04
CA PHE A 345 15.62 -13.11 -22.92
C PHE A 345 16.18 -14.42 -23.45
N PRO A 346 17.30 -14.93 -22.90
CA PRO A 346 17.81 -16.22 -23.31
C PRO A 346 16.73 -17.29 -23.09
N ASP A 347 16.52 -18.17 -24.08
CA ASP A 347 15.53 -19.27 -24.07
C ASP A 347 15.82 -20.38 -23.05
N THR A 348 16.62 -20.09 -22.01
CA THR A 348 16.97 -21.05 -20.97
C THR A 348 15.75 -21.39 -20.11
N LEU A 349 15.01 -22.38 -20.60
CA LEU A 349 14.15 -23.36 -19.94
C LEU A 349 13.39 -22.85 -18.70
N ASP A 350 12.08 -22.70 -18.85
CA ASP A 350 11.04 -22.68 -17.81
C ASP A 350 11.00 -24.01 -16.97
N LEU A 351 12.15 -24.60 -16.65
CA LEU A 351 12.29 -25.82 -15.87
C LEU A 351 12.66 -25.52 -14.41
N VAL A 352 11.74 -24.87 -13.68
CA VAL A 352 11.51 -25.17 -12.25
C VAL A 352 10.00 -25.25 -12.02
N GLY A 353 9.38 -26.18 -12.73
CA GLY A 353 7.99 -26.62 -12.56
C GLY A 353 7.92 -28.14 -12.53
N GLY A 354 8.76 -28.76 -11.69
CA GLY A 354 8.79 -30.22 -11.52
C GLY A 354 7.80 -30.67 -10.46
N SER A 355 6.62 -31.09 -10.90
CA SER A 355 5.74 -31.99 -10.16
C SER A 355 6.46 -33.31 -9.88
N THR A 356 6.61 -33.67 -8.61
CA THR A 356 6.66 -35.07 -8.18
C THR A 356 5.60 -35.28 -7.13
N ALA A 357 4.50 -35.90 -7.56
CA ALA A 357 3.61 -36.62 -6.68
C ALA A 357 4.39 -37.75 -6.01
N LEU A 358 4.40 -37.76 -4.67
CA LEU A 358 4.51 -38.97 -3.87
C LEU A 358 3.46 -38.89 -2.77
N ASP A 359 2.78 -40.02 -2.62
CA ASP A 359 1.52 -40.22 -1.95
C ASP A 359 1.48 -39.95 -0.43
N ASN A 360 0.25 -39.67 -0.02
CA ASN A 360 -0.38 -39.85 1.30
C ASN A 360 0.40 -40.62 2.38
N ALA A 361 0.60 -39.95 3.51
CA ALA A 361 0.35 -40.54 4.82
C ALA A 361 -0.07 -39.44 5.81
N SER A 362 -1.28 -39.61 6.35
CA SER A 362 -1.79 -38.93 7.53
C SER A 362 -0.85 -39.09 8.73
N ASN A 363 -0.49 -37.98 9.38
CA ASN A 363 -0.38 -37.94 10.84
C ASN A 363 -0.38 -36.49 11.35
N ASP A 364 -1.22 -36.29 12.37
CA ASP A 364 -1.22 -35.13 13.25
C ASP A 364 0.16 -34.92 13.89
N SER A 365 0.68 -33.70 13.82
CA SER A 365 1.58 -33.16 14.84
C SER A 365 1.64 -31.64 14.76
N GLU A 366 1.27 -31.01 15.87
CA GLU A 366 1.51 -29.61 16.22
C GLU A 366 2.91 -29.14 15.78
N PHE A 367 2.97 -28.03 15.03
CA PHE A 367 4.22 -27.33 14.77
C PHE A 367 4.49 -26.37 15.92
N ASP A 368 5.39 -26.82 16.79
CA ASP A 368 6.06 -26.08 17.86
C ASP A 368 6.81 -24.85 17.29
N ILE A 369 6.46 -23.66 17.79
CA ILE A 369 7.17 -22.41 17.51
C ILE A 369 8.34 -22.32 18.49
N GLY A 370 9.44 -23.00 18.15
CA GLY A 370 10.74 -22.82 18.78
C GLY A 370 11.41 -21.49 18.39
N PRO A 371 12.32 -20.95 19.22
CA PRO A 371 12.52 -19.51 19.36
C PRO A 371 13.26 -18.87 18.19
N THR A 372 12.86 -17.63 17.94
CA THR A 372 13.51 -16.57 17.17
C THR A 372 15.03 -16.69 17.20
N THR A 373 15.62 -17.06 16.06
CA THR A 373 17.05 -16.86 15.84
C THR A 373 17.29 -15.37 15.62
N CYS A 374 17.61 -14.68 16.72
CA CYS A 374 18.25 -13.38 16.70
C CYS A 374 19.47 -13.48 15.78
N PHE A 375 19.46 -12.73 14.68
CA PHE A 375 20.69 -12.41 13.98
C PHE A 375 21.60 -11.71 15.00
N SER A 376 22.73 -12.35 15.30
CA SER A 376 23.78 -11.73 16.10
C SER A 376 24.16 -10.42 15.44
N ALA A 377 24.00 -9.33 16.18
CA ALA A 377 24.64 -8.07 15.85
C ALA A 377 26.11 -8.38 15.61
N SER A 378 26.56 -8.18 14.38
CA SER A 378 27.98 -8.13 14.09
C SER A 378 28.53 -7.03 14.98
N SER A 379 29.30 -7.42 15.99
CA SER A 379 29.92 -6.54 16.98
C SER A 379 30.89 -5.60 16.25
N LEU A 380 30.36 -4.50 15.72
CA LEU A 380 31.08 -3.24 15.67
C LEU A 380 31.09 -2.76 17.11
N ALA A 381 32.17 -3.09 17.82
CA ALA A 381 32.36 -2.66 19.18
C ALA A 381 32.36 -1.12 19.24
N LEU A 382 31.21 -0.53 19.56
CA LEU A 382 31.08 0.84 20.07
C LEU A 382 31.64 0.98 21.50
N ALA A 383 32.36 -0.05 21.98
CA ALA A 383 33.05 -0.07 23.25
C ALA A 383 34.11 1.04 23.26
N GLY A 384 33.79 2.14 23.96
CA GLY A 384 34.67 3.30 24.12
C GLY A 384 34.10 4.62 23.57
N VAL A 385 32.96 4.60 22.86
CA VAL A 385 32.29 5.84 22.43
C VAL A 385 31.53 6.46 23.59
N SER A 386 31.87 7.71 23.91
CA SER A 386 31.18 8.51 24.91
C SER A 386 30.07 9.36 24.27
N VAL A 387 28.85 9.25 24.77
CA VAL A 387 27.67 9.96 24.22
C VAL A 387 27.12 10.93 25.26
N LEU A 388 26.85 12.16 24.84
CA LEU A 388 26.05 13.14 25.58
C LEU A 388 24.66 13.24 24.96
N LEU A 389 23.64 12.76 25.68
CA LEU A 389 22.24 12.86 25.31
C LEU A 389 21.62 14.12 25.94
N VAL A 390 21.14 15.04 25.12
CA VAL A 390 20.50 16.30 25.54
C VAL A 390 18.99 16.20 25.29
N GLU A 391 18.25 15.90 26.35
CA GLU A 391 16.81 15.64 26.32
C GLU A 391 16.17 16.09 27.64
N HIS A 392 15.18 16.97 27.54
CA HIS A 392 14.44 17.53 28.68
C HIS A 392 13.37 16.57 29.23
N SER A 393 12.86 15.66 28.40
CA SER A 393 11.85 14.68 28.79
C SER A 393 12.48 13.46 29.45
N ARG A 394 12.25 13.30 30.77
CA ARG A 394 12.77 12.19 31.57
C ARG A 394 12.38 10.79 31.04
N LEU A 395 11.22 10.67 30.38
CA LEU A 395 10.78 9.42 29.77
C LEU A 395 11.59 9.11 28.51
N GLN A 396 11.78 10.10 27.62
CA GLN A 396 12.59 9.94 26.41
C GLN A 396 14.06 9.70 26.76
N THR A 397 14.62 10.43 27.74
CA THR A 397 15.98 10.19 28.24
C THR A 397 16.17 8.73 28.67
N ARG A 398 15.20 8.15 29.39
CA ARG A 398 15.26 6.75 29.86
C ARG A 398 15.18 5.74 28.71
N VAL A 399 14.26 5.94 27.77
CA VAL A 399 14.08 5.04 26.62
C VAL A 399 15.32 5.05 25.73
N ILE A 400 15.80 6.24 25.36
CA ILE A 400 16.96 6.41 24.48
C ILE A 400 18.24 5.88 25.14
N SER A 401 18.46 6.18 26.43
CA SER A 401 19.62 5.66 27.16
C SER A 401 19.60 4.13 27.28
N GLY A 402 18.41 3.53 27.46
CA GLY A 402 18.24 2.07 27.47
C GLY A 402 18.62 1.44 26.13
N GLN A 403 18.11 1.99 25.02
CA GLN A 403 18.45 1.52 23.67
C GLN A 403 19.94 1.68 23.35
N MET A 404 20.55 2.79 23.76
CA MET A 404 21.99 3.02 23.58
C MET A 404 22.84 2.03 24.38
N ALA A 405 22.41 1.67 25.60
CA ALA A 405 23.09 0.67 26.41
C ALA A 405 22.98 -0.74 25.80
N GLU A 406 21.83 -1.09 25.22
CA GLU A 406 21.62 -2.35 24.47
C GLU A 406 22.52 -2.44 23.22
N LEU A 407 22.87 -1.29 22.63
CA LEU A 407 23.82 -1.19 21.52
C LEU A 407 25.30 -1.23 21.95
N GLY A 408 25.58 -1.44 23.24
CA GLY A 408 26.93 -1.58 23.78
C GLY A 408 27.65 -0.25 24.06
N ILE A 409 26.94 0.88 24.11
CA ILE A 409 27.50 2.19 24.45
C ILE A 409 27.63 2.27 25.98
N ALA A 410 28.86 2.13 26.49
CA ALA A 410 29.12 2.03 27.92
C ALA A 410 29.13 3.38 28.66
N THR A 411 29.23 4.51 27.96
CA THR A 411 29.39 5.82 28.58
C THR A 411 28.36 6.81 28.02
N ILE A 412 27.19 6.86 28.68
CA ILE A 412 26.08 7.75 28.33
C ILE A 412 25.94 8.79 29.45
N ARG A 413 26.08 10.07 29.10
CA ARG A 413 25.79 11.20 29.99
C ARG A 413 24.54 11.90 29.49
N THR A 414 23.75 12.46 30.41
CA THR A 414 22.48 13.11 30.07
C THR A 414 22.49 14.56 30.52
N ALA A 415 21.89 15.44 29.73
CA ALA A 415 21.62 16.84 30.09
C ALA A 415 20.15 17.17 29.76
N ALA A 416 19.48 17.92 30.65
CA ALA A 416 18.08 18.30 30.49
C ALA A 416 17.90 19.66 29.81
N SER A 417 18.98 20.42 29.62
CA SER A 417 18.99 21.73 28.95
C SER A 417 20.26 21.93 28.11
N GLY A 418 20.23 22.91 27.22
CA GLY A 418 21.39 23.30 26.42
C GLY A 418 22.53 23.86 27.27
N GLN A 419 22.20 24.59 28.34
CA GLN A 419 23.16 25.10 29.31
C GLN A 419 23.84 23.97 30.10
N GLU A 420 23.07 22.98 30.57
CA GLU A 420 23.63 21.80 31.25
C GLU A 420 24.50 20.96 30.30
N ALA A 421 24.09 20.82 29.04
CA ALA A 421 24.89 20.17 28.01
C ALA A 421 26.21 20.92 27.77
N TRP A 422 26.18 22.26 27.76
CA TRP A 422 27.36 23.10 27.58
C TRP A 422 28.36 22.96 28.74
N GLU A 423 27.88 22.91 29.98
CA GLU A 423 28.72 22.70 31.17
C GLU A 423 29.27 21.26 31.23
N ALA A 424 28.46 20.28 30.85
CA ALA A 424 28.88 18.88 30.77
C ALA A 424 30.01 18.66 29.74
N MET A 425 30.03 19.45 28.66
CA MET A 425 31.10 19.41 27.66
C MET A 425 32.41 20.04 28.14
N GLN A 426 32.34 21.15 28.89
CA GLN A 426 33.55 21.81 29.41
C GLN A 426 34.31 20.93 30.41
N SER A 427 33.59 20.06 31.13
CA SER A 427 34.18 19.11 32.08
C SER A 427 34.76 17.86 31.41
N GLN A 428 34.18 17.39 30.31
CA GLN A 428 34.68 16.22 29.57
C GLN A 428 34.09 16.21 28.15
N CYS A 429 34.94 16.03 27.13
CA CYS A 429 34.52 16.05 25.72
C CYS A 429 33.86 14.71 25.31
N PRO A 430 32.56 14.68 24.95
CA PRO A 430 31.93 13.49 24.41
C PRO A 430 32.31 13.29 22.92
N ASP A 431 32.35 12.04 22.47
CA ASP A 431 32.60 11.70 21.06
C ASP A 431 31.39 12.02 20.17
N VAL A 432 30.19 11.90 20.73
CA VAL A 432 28.92 12.17 20.04
C VAL A 432 27.98 12.94 20.96
N VAL A 433 27.34 13.98 20.43
CA VAL A 433 26.23 14.67 21.08
C VAL A 433 24.95 14.35 20.31
N VAL A 434 23.93 13.89 21.03
CA VAL A 434 22.57 13.66 20.50
C VAL A 434 21.65 14.63 21.23
N SER A 435 21.13 15.63 20.53
CA SER A 435 20.30 16.69 21.12
C SER A 435 18.92 16.71 20.51
N SER A 436 17.92 16.89 21.37
CA SER A 436 16.54 17.18 20.98
C SER A 436 16.46 18.53 20.27
N MET A 437 15.53 18.66 19.32
CA MET A 437 15.34 19.91 18.56
C MET A 437 14.86 21.07 19.44
N HIS A 438 14.03 20.78 20.45
CA HIS A 438 13.47 21.76 21.38
C HIS A 438 14.02 21.50 22.77
N LEU A 439 14.90 22.38 23.25
CA LEU A 439 15.36 22.39 24.64
C LEU A 439 14.74 23.58 25.38
N PRO A 440 14.67 23.54 26.72
CA PRO A 440 13.98 24.56 27.51
C PRO A 440 14.57 25.98 27.36
N ASP A 441 15.84 26.08 27.00
CA ASP A 441 16.66 27.29 27.06
C ASP A 441 17.29 27.69 25.71
N MET A 442 17.30 26.79 24.72
CA MET A 442 17.75 27.06 23.35
C MET A 442 17.24 25.98 22.38
N THR A 443 17.42 26.18 21.08
CA THR A 443 17.15 25.10 20.11
C THR A 443 18.35 24.16 20.00
N GLY A 444 18.12 22.88 19.67
CA GLY A 444 19.19 21.91 19.41
C GLY A 444 20.14 22.38 18.29
N ALA A 445 19.61 23.08 17.29
CA ALA A 445 20.40 23.68 16.20
C ALA A 445 21.29 24.86 16.67
N GLU A 446 20.87 25.59 17.69
CA GLU A 446 21.64 26.68 18.31
C GLU A 446 22.74 26.11 19.20
N LEU A 447 22.43 25.06 19.97
CA LEU A 447 23.40 24.31 20.74
C LEU A 447 24.51 23.74 19.84
N VAL A 448 24.17 23.07 18.74
CA VAL A 448 25.15 22.51 17.78
C VAL A 448 25.99 23.61 17.12
N ARG A 449 25.40 24.76 16.79
CA ARG A 449 26.16 25.92 16.28
C ARG A 449 27.16 26.45 17.31
N ARG A 450 26.76 26.54 18.58
CA ARG A 450 27.62 26.92 19.70
C ARG A 450 28.78 25.93 19.87
N MET A 451 28.49 24.63 19.79
CA MET A 451 29.47 23.55 19.91
C MET A 451 30.50 23.55 18.77
N ARG A 452 30.08 23.83 17.53
CA ARG A 452 30.98 23.89 16.36
C ARG A 452 31.88 25.12 16.33
N SER A 453 31.56 26.16 17.12
CA SER A 453 32.36 27.38 17.21
C SER A 453 33.56 27.26 18.17
N HIS A 454 33.75 26.12 18.83
CA HIS A 454 34.86 25.84 19.74
C HIS A 454 35.67 24.62 19.25
N ASP A 455 37.00 24.69 19.35
CA ASP A 455 38.00 23.77 18.76
C ASP A 455 37.97 22.31 19.29
N TYR A 456 37.00 21.94 20.13
CA TYR A 456 37.00 20.67 20.87
C TYR A 456 36.08 19.58 20.29
N VAL A 457 35.30 19.82 19.22
CA VAL A 457 34.32 18.84 18.69
C VAL A 457 34.51 18.58 17.20
N ARG A 458 34.90 17.35 16.83
CA ARG A 458 35.07 16.94 15.43
C ARG A 458 33.80 16.38 14.77
N ASN A 459 32.79 15.94 15.53
CA ASN A 459 31.52 15.40 15.00
C ASN A 459 30.35 15.74 15.93
N ALA A 460 29.49 16.70 15.55
CA ALA A 460 28.22 16.99 16.25
C ALA A 460 27.05 16.96 15.28
N ALA A 461 26.01 16.20 15.60
CA ALA A 461 24.77 16.06 14.83
C ALA A 461 23.55 16.38 15.71
N CYS A 462 22.59 17.12 15.15
CA CYS A 462 21.27 17.32 15.76
C CYS A 462 20.34 16.25 15.16
N VAL A 463 19.58 15.54 16.00
CA VAL A 463 18.58 14.55 15.56
C VAL A 463 17.19 15.15 15.75
#